data_AF-A0A349GS44-F1
#
_entry.id   AF-A0A349GS44-F1
#
_cell.length_a   1.000
_cell.length_b   1.000
_cell.length_c   1.000
_cell.angle_alpha   90.00
_cell.angle_beta   90.00
_cell.angle_gamma   90.00
#
_symmetry.space_group_name_H-M   'P 1'
#
loop_
_entity.id
_entity.type
_entity.pdbx_description
1 polymer ?
#
loop_
_entity_poly.entity_id
_entity_poly.type
_entity_poly.pdbx_seq_one_letter_code
_entity_poly.pdbx_strand_id
1 'polypeptide(L)' 'MNKSRKNNNGYIIRVIEKITEEGTFITEKRVVNREELALKAYDALLEKYPDLKIECFNYKTGEMLYKNFE' A
#
# COMPACT_ATOMS: atom_id res chain seq x y z
N MET A 1 -16.89 -25.22 8.05
CA MET A 1 -15.49 -25.08 7.59
C MET A 1 -15.16 -23.60 7.42
N ASN A 2 -14.67 -22.93 8.48
CA ASN A 2 -14.18 -21.55 8.38
C ASN A 2 -12.78 -21.54 7.76
N LYS A 3 -12.69 -21.70 6.44
CA LYS A 3 -11.46 -21.39 5.70
C LYS A 3 -11.40 -19.88 5.44
N SER A 4 -11.33 -19.07 6.49
CA SER A 4 -10.70 -17.76 6.36
C SER A 4 -9.20 -18.00 6.28
N ARG A 5 -8.74 -18.59 5.18
CA ARG A 5 -7.33 -18.60 4.82
C ARG A 5 -7.02 -17.14 4.50
N LYS A 6 -6.54 -16.40 5.51
CA LYS A 6 -5.81 -15.15 5.31
C LYS A 6 -4.76 -15.45 4.24
N ASN A 7 -5.05 -15.08 3.00
CA ASN A 7 -4.07 -15.13 1.92
C ASN A 7 -2.99 -14.13 2.33
N ASN A 8 -1.94 -14.61 3.00
CA ASN A 8 -0.76 -13.82 3.36
C ASN A 8 0.13 -13.50 2.14
N ASN A 9 -0.43 -13.63 0.93
CA ASN A 9 0.19 -13.23 -0.33
C ASN A 9 -0.58 -12.01 -0.81
N GLY A 10 0.00 -10.83 -0.64
CA GLY A 10 -0.61 -9.59 -1.09
C GLY A 10 0.35 -8.42 -1.09
N TYR A 11 -0.01 -7.42 -1.86
CA TYR A 11 0.64 -6.14 -1.98
C TYR A 11 -0.17 -5.14 -1.16
N ILE A 12 0.53 -4.33 -0.37
CA ILE A 12 -0.07 -3.25 0.39
C ILE A 12 0.24 -1.96 -0.34
N ILE A 13 -0.80 -1.14 -0.51
CA ILE A 13 -0.68 0.23 -0.98
C ILE A 13 -1.22 1.12 0.13
N ARG A 14 -0.43 2.08 0.60
CA ARG A 14 -0.87 3.00 1.65
C ARG A 14 -0.59 4.45 1.28
N VAL A 15 -1.55 5.30 1.60
CA VAL A 15 -1.46 6.76 1.52
C VAL A 15 -1.09 7.26 2.90
N ILE A 16 0.06 7.92 2.99
CA ILE A 16 0.67 8.44 4.19
C ILE A 16 0.40 9.93 4.26
N GLU A 17 -0.32 10.34 5.29
CA GLU A 17 -0.63 11.73 5.58
C GLU A 17 0.56 12.44 6.24
N LYS A 18 1.15 11.77 7.24
CA LYS A 18 2.21 12.33 8.07
C LYS A 18 3.11 11.22 8.60
N ILE A 19 4.40 11.53 8.71
CA ILE A 19 5.38 10.71 9.42
C ILE A 19 5.88 11.54 10.60
N THR A 20 5.82 10.99 11.80
CA THR A 20 6.30 11.60 13.04
C THR A 20 7.22 10.61 13.77
N GLU A 21 7.86 11.06 14.85
CA GLU A 21 8.64 10.19 15.75
C GLU A 21 7.76 9.09 16.38
N GLU A 22 6.48 9.38 16.61
CA GLU A 22 5.51 8.46 17.20
C GLU A 22 4.99 7.41 16.20
N GLY A 23 5.11 7.68 14.89
CA GLY A 23 4.72 6.72 13.86
C GLY A 23 4.31 7.31 12.52
N THR A 24 3.67 6.47 11.69
CA THR A 24 3.17 6.84 10.36
C THR A 24 1.65 6.89 10.38
N PHE A 25 1.08 8.04 10.03
CA PHE A 25 -0.35 8.24 9.91
C PHE A 25 -0.80 7.91 8.48
N ILE A 26 -1.73 6.96 8.37
CA ILE A 26 -2.21 6.42 7.09
C ILE A 26 -3.66 6.83 6.89
N THR A 27 -3.95 7.57 5.81
CA THR A 27 -5.31 7.96 5.45
C THR A 27 -6.06 6.85 4.72
N GLU A 28 -5.38 6.13 3.82
CA GLU A 28 -5.99 5.06 3.03
C GLU A 28 -5.02 3.88 2.92
N LYS A 29 -5.53 2.65 3.05
CA LYS A 29 -4.77 1.41 2.86
C LYS A 29 -5.57 0.44 1.99
N ARG A 30 -4.93 -0.09 0.96
CA ARG A 30 -5.45 -1.15 0.09
C ARG A 30 -4.58 -2.39 0.17
N VAL A 31 -5.21 -3.56 0.06
CA VAL A 31 -4.53 -4.85 0.01
C VAL A 31 -5.07 -5.62 -1.19
N VAL A 32 -4.17 -6.07 -2.06
CA VAL A 32 -4.52 -6.83 -3.27
C VAL A 32 -3.60 -8.03 -3.43
N ASN A 33 -4.08 -9.08 -4.10
CA ASN A 33 -3.36 -10.36 -4.18
C ASN A 33 -2.53 -10.52 -5.48
N ARG A 34 -2.46 -9.48 -6.32
CA ARG A 34 -1.73 -9.49 -7.60
C ARG A 34 -0.98 -8.18 -7.78
N GLU A 35 0.24 -8.25 -8.30
CA GLU A 35 1.09 -7.08 -8.52
C GLU A 35 0.45 -6.05 -9.43
N GLU A 36 -0.09 -6.49 -10.57
CA GLU A 36 -0.74 -5.62 -11.56
C GLU A 36 -1.90 -4.81 -10.95
N LEU A 37 -2.66 -5.43 -10.03
CA LEU A 37 -3.73 -4.73 -9.31
C LEU A 37 -3.17 -3.73 -8.28
N ALA A 38 -1.98 -4.00 -7.75
CA ALA A 38 -1.31 -3.11 -6.82
C ALA A 38 -0.84 -1.85 -7.53
N LEU A 39 -0.27 -2.00 -8.73
CA LEU A 39 0.12 -0.88 -9.60
C LEU A 39 -1.08 -0.04 -10.01
N LYS A 40 -2.15 -0.65 -10.51
CA LYS A 40 -3.40 0.06 -10.83
C LYS A 40 -3.99 0.81 -9.63
N ALA A 41 -3.94 0.21 -8.44
CA ALA A 41 -4.41 0.85 -7.22
C ALA A 41 -3.48 2.00 -6.79
N TYR A 42 -2.17 1.85 -6.98
CA TYR A 42 -1.17 2.87 -6.72
C TYR A 42 -1.38 4.10 -7.61
N ASP A 43 -1.51 3.91 -8.93
CA ASP A 43 -1.77 4.98 -9.88
C ASP A 43 -3.09 5.71 -9.56
N ALA A 44 -4.16 4.97 -9.28
CA ALA A 44 -5.44 5.56 -8.90
C ALA A 44 -5.37 6.36 -7.59
N LEU A 45 -4.51 5.96 -6.65
CA LEU A 45 -4.30 6.70 -5.41
C LEU A 45 -3.42 7.93 -5.63
N LEU A 46 -2.45 7.89 -6.54
CA LEU A 46 -1.66 9.06 -6.94
C LEU A 46 -2.53 10.13 -7.58
N GLU A 47 -3.45 9.74 -8.47
CA GLU A 47 -4.40 10.68 -9.09
C GLU A 47 -5.36 11.29 -8.05
N LYS A 48 -5.79 10.49 -7.07
CA LYS A 48 -6.72 10.93 -6.01
C LYS A 48 -6.05 11.80 -4.95
N TYR A 49 -4.77 11.53 -4.64
CA TYR A 49 -4.01 12.19 -3.57
C TYR A 49 -2.64 12.67 -4.08
N PRO A 50 -2.58 13.63 -5.01
CA PRO A 50 -1.35 14.04 -5.67
C PRO A 50 -0.31 14.64 -4.70
N ASP A 51 -0.77 15.23 -3.59
CA ASP A 51 0.08 15.90 -2.60
C ASP A 51 0.51 14.99 -1.44
N LEU A 52 0.02 13.75 -1.38
CA LEU A 52 0.32 12.83 -0.28
C LEU A 52 1.40 11.81 -0.67
N LYS A 53 2.09 11.31 0.36
CA LYS A 53 3.07 10.24 0.19
C LYS A 53 2.32 8.93 -0.01
N ILE A 54 2.71 8.14 -1.00
CA ILE A 54 2.09 6.86 -1.32
C ILE A 54 3.21 5.86 -1.55
N GLU A 55 3.05 4.68 -0.96
CA GLU A 55 3.95 3.56 -1.18
C GLU A 55 3.18 2.27 -1.43
N CYS A 56 3.81 1.40 -2.22
CA CYS A 56 3.35 0.08 -2.58
C CYS A 56 4.48 -0.92 -2.31
N PHE A 57 4.22 -1.92 -1.48
CA PHE A 57 5.18 -2.96 -1.15
C PHE A 57 4.52 -4.34 -1.07
N ASN A 58 5.32 -5.37 -1.31
CA ASN A 58 4.91 -6.75 -1.12
C ASN A 58 4.93 -7.06 0.39
N TYR A 59 3.75 -7.37 0.95
CA TYR A 59 3.63 -7.62 2.39
C TYR A 59 4.46 -8.81 2.87
N LYS A 60 4.64 -9.81 2.02
CA LYS A 60 5.30 -11.05 2.38
C LYS A 60 6.82 -10.92 2.39
N THR A 61 7.37 -10.25 1.38
CA THR A 61 8.82 -10.09 1.23
C THR A 61 9.33 -8.80 1.86
N GLY A 62 8.45 -7.82 2.11
CA GLY A 62 8.84 -6.46 2.50
C GLY A 62 9.44 -5.65 1.34
N GLU A 63 9.48 -6.21 0.14
CA GLU A 63 10.03 -5.55 -1.05
C GLU A 63 9.18 -4.34 -1.43
N MET A 64 9.81 -3.18 -1.52
CA MET A 64 9.19 -1.96 -2.01
C MET A 64 9.08 -2.05 -3.53
N LEU A 65 7.86 -1.92 -4.07
CA LEU A 65 7.66 -1.86 -5.51
C LEU A 65 7.74 -0.42 -5.99
N TYR A 66 6.96 0.48 -5.36
CA TYR A 66 6.86 1.87 -5.76
C TYR A 66 6.65 2.77 -4.55
N LYS A 67 7.19 3.99 -4.62
CA LYS A 67 6.90 5.10 -3.72
C LYS A 67 7.09 6.41 -4.45
N ASN A 68 6.32 7.45 -4.10
CA ASN A 68 6.44 8.79 -4.71
C ASN A 68 7.25 9.76 -3.84
N PHE A 69 8.04 9.24 -2.91
CA PHE A 69 8.86 10.04 -1.99
C PHE A 69 10.22 9.39 -1.77
N GLU A 70 11.21 10.23 -1.48
CA GLU A 70 12.59 9.80 -1.17
C GLU A 70 12.70 9.17 0.23
#